data_AF-M3HYY0-F1
#
_entry.id   AF-M3HYY0-F1
#
_cell.length_a   1.000
_cell.length_b   1.000
_cell.length_c   1.000
_cell.angle_alpha   90.00
_cell.angle_beta   90.00
_cell.angle_gamma   90.00
#
_symmetry.space_group_name_H-M   'P 1'
#
loop_
_entity.id
_entity.type
_entity.pdbx_description
1 polymer ?
#
loop_
_entity_poly.entity_id
_entity_poly.type
_entity_poly.pdbx_seq_one_letter_code
_entity_poly.pdbx_strand_id
1 'polypeptide(L)'
;MISLLFSIRGIGVFRIVKGRKEKLRQIRQKKKILTPLPHTVDRYLKVFEHAGYPASARKGPWINVDPESKIFAKEFFESQNIQKKKVFGLALLRLQATP
;
A
#
# COMPACT_ATOMS: atom_id res chain seq x y z
N MET A 1 8.27 14.74 -19.22
CA MET A 1 7.56 15.11 -20.46
C MET A 1 6.06 15.19 -20.26
N ILE A 2 5.36 14.16 -19.74
CA ILE A 2 3.89 14.22 -19.57
C ILE A 2 3.40 15.34 -18.64
N SER A 3 4.14 15.64 -17.57
CA SER A 3 3.79 16.69 -16.61
C SER A 3 3.82 18.09 -17.22
N LEU A 4 4.70 18.33 -18.19
CA LEU A 4 4.81 19.61 -18.88
C LEU A 4 3.58 19.83 -19.77
N LEU A 5 3.15 18.79 -20.49
CA LEU A 5 1.97 18.83 -21.35
C LEU A 5 0.69 19.16 -20.57
N PHE A 6 0.54 18.59 -19.38
CA PHE A 6 -0.60 18.87 -18.49
C PHE A 6 -0.52 20.29 -17.90
N SER A 7 0.67 20.73 -17.49
CA SER A 7 0.88 22.09 -16.98
C SER A 7 0.53 23.16 -18.02
N ILE A 8 0.94 22.98 -19.29
CA ILE A 8 0.60 23.90 -20.40
C ILE A 8 -0.92 23.97 -20.63
N ARG A 9 -1.65 22.88 -20.38
CA ARG A 9 -3.12 22.83 -20.45
C ARG A 9 -3.81 23.36 -19.18
N GLY A 10 -3.07 23.91 -18.21
CA GLY A 10 -3.62 24.38 -16.94
C GLY A 10 -4.04 23.26 -15.98
N ILE A 11 -3.68 22.01 -16.25
CA ILE A 11 -4.01 20.87 -15.41
C ILE A 11 -2.97 20.75 -14.29
N GLY A 12 -3.42 20.84 -13.04
CA GLY A 12 -2.55 20.68 -11.87
C GLY A 12 -1.93 19.28 -11.81
N VAL A 13 -0.61 19.21 -11.70
CA VAL A 13 0.15 17.95 -11.62
C VAL A 13 0.86 17.87 -10.27
N PHE A 14 0.46 16.92 -9.43
CA PHE A 14 1.06 16.69 -8.13
C PHE A 14 1.78 15.34 -8.11
N ARG A 15 3.06 15.35 -7.72
CA ARG A 15 3.91 14.15 -7.81
C ARG A 15 4.21 13.59 -6.44
N ILE A 16 3.91 12.29 -6.27
CA ILE A 16 4.30 11.56 -5.06
C ILE A 16 5.82 11.45 -4.93
N VAL A 17 6.36 11.93 -3.80
CA VAL A 17 7.76 11.79 -3.45
C VAL A 17 8.00 10.41 -2.83
N LYS A 18 8.45 9.46 -3.66
CA LYS A 18 8.72 8.07 -3.25
C LYS A 18 9.99 7.86 -2.42
N GLY A 19 10.71 8.92 -2.04
CA GLY A 19 11.88 8.81 -1.17
C GLY A 19 13.08 8.07 -1.80
N ARG A 20 13.23 8.13 -3.14
CA ARG A 20 14.27 7.36 -3.87
C ARG A 20 15.68 7.79 -3.46
N LYS A 21 15.91 9.10 -3.30
CA LYS A 21 17.22 9.64 -2.91
C LYS A 21 17.57 9.26 -1.48
N GLU A 22 16.59 9.33 -0.58
CA GLU A 22 16.69 8.94 0.83
C GLU A 22 17.03 7.46 0.93
N LYS A 23 16.33 6.61 0.18
CA LYS A 23 16.62 5.17 0.11
C LYS A 23 18.03 4.89 -0.39
N LEU A 24 18.49 5.58 -1.45
CA LEU A 24 19.87 5.44 -1.94
C LEU A 24 20.90 5.79 -0.85
N ARG A 25 20.64 6.82 -0.03
CA ARG A 25 21.49 7.20 1.12
C ARG A 25 21.44 6.20 2.28
N GLN A 26 20.35 5.45 2.43
CA GLN A 26 20.24 4.37 3.42
C GLN A 26 21.02 3.12 2.99
N ILE A 27 20.95 2.74 1.70
CA ILE A 27 21.51 1.47 1.21
C ILE A 27 22.99 1.56 0.78
N ARG A 28 23.58 2.76 0.74
CA ARG A 28 24.98 2.96 0.32
C ARG A 28 25.97 2.18 1.21
N GLN A 29 27.12 1.80 0.67
CA GLN A 29 28.09 0.97 1.41
C GLN A 29 28.73 1.69 2.61
N LYS A 30 29.10 2.98 2.46
CA LYS A 30 29.79 3.77 3.50
C LYS A 30 28.96 4.96 3.97
N LYS A 31 29.13 5.36 5.24
CA LYS A 31 28.44 6.51 5.86
C LYS A 31 26.91 6.43 5.76
N LYS A 32 26.28 5.28 5.95
CA LYS A 32 24.82 5.12 5.80
C LYS A 32 24.05 6.16 6.63
N ILE A 33 23.00 6.73 6.05
CA ILE A 33 22.06 7.59 6.79
C ILE A 33 20.85 6.73 7.12
N LEU A 34 20.66 6.38 8.40
CA LEU A 34 19.63 5.44 8.87
C LEU A 34 18.34 6.13 9.33
N THR A 35 18.03 7.30 8.77
CA THR A 35 16.77 8.01 9.06
C THR A 35 15.61 7.22 8.47
N PRO A 36 14.56 6.88 9.24
CA PRO A 36 13.41 6.14 8.72
C PRO A 36 12.74 6.90 7.57
N LEU A 37 12.31 6.16 6.55
CA LEU A 37 11.53 6.78 5.47
C LEU A 37 10.10 7.02 5.94
N PRO A 38 9.43 8.08 5.45
CA PRO A 38 8.03 8.33 5.81
C PRO A 38 7.15 7.14 5.40
N HIS A 39 6.10 6.89 6.18
CA HIS A 39 5.13 5.84 5.88
C HIS A 39 4.48 6.08 4.51
N THR A 40 4.07 5.03 3.81
CA THR A 40 3.50 5.15 2.46
C THR A 40 2.22 5.98 2.45
N VAL A 41 1.35 5.79 3.45
CA VAL A 41 0.11 6.56 3.61
C VAL A 41 0.41 8.06 3.73
N ASP A 42 1.33 8.46 4.60
CA ASP A 42 1.69 9.88 4.80
C ASP A 42 2.18 10.54 3.50
N ARG A 43 2.85 9.80 2.63
CA ARG A 43 3.31 10.33 1.33
C ARG A 43 2.14 10.59 0.39
N TYR A 44 1.11 9.75 0.41
CA TYR A 44 -0.10 10.00 -0.36
C TYR A 44 -0.88 11.18 0.22
N LEU A 45 -1.02 11.26 1.56
CA LEU A 45 -1.69 12.37 2.22
C LEU A 45 -1.06 13.72 1.84
N LYS A 46 0.27 13.82 1.86
CA LYS A 46 0.98 15.04 1.42
C LYS A 46 0.70 15.44 -0.03
N VAL A 47 0.48 14.49 -0.93
CA VAL A 47 0.14 14.79 -2.33
C VAL A 47 -1.27 15.39 -2.42
N PHE A 48 -2.21 14.86 -1.65
CA PHE A 48 -3.56 15.41 -1.56
C PHE A 48 -3.53 16.83 -0.96
N GLU A 49 -2.79 17.04 0.13
CA GLU A 49 -2.59 18.36 0.73
C GLU A 49 -2.02 19.37 -0.27
N HIS A 50 -0.98 19.00 -1.01
CA HIS A 50 -0.42 19.86 -2.07
C HIS A 50 -1.40 20.17 -3.19
N ALA A 51 -2.33 19.25 -3.47
CA ALA A 51 -3.39 19.44 -4.43
C ALA A 51 -4.56 20.30 -3.91
N GLY A 52 -4.50 20.79 -2.67
CA GLY A 52 -5.57 21.57 -2.04
C GLY A 52 -6.65 20.73 -1.37
N TYR A 53 -6.42 19.42 -1.22
CA TYR A 53 -7.35 18.48 -0.60
C TYR A 53 -6.79 18.00 0.75
N PRO A 54 -7.16 18.62 1.88
CA PRO A 54 -6.73 18.13 3.19
C PRO A 54 -7.27 16.72 3.40
N ALA A 55 -6.37 15.76 3.61
CA ALA A 55 -6.70 14.34 3.75
C ALA A 55 -6.16 13.80 5.07
N SER A 56 -6.93 12.92 5.72
CA SER A 56 -6.52 12.24 6.95
C SER A 56 -6.66 10.73 6.80
N ALA A 57 -5.80 9.99 7.51
CA ALA A 57 -5.89 8.53 7.52
C ALA A 57 -7.11 8.09 8.36
N ARG A 58 -8.05 7.38 7.73
CA ARG A 58 -9.17 6.77 8.45
C ARG A 58 -8.66 5.65 9.37
N LYS A 59 -9.21 5.55 10.58
CA LYS A 59 -9.05 4.36 11.41
C LYS A 59 -9.85 3.20 10.81
N GLY A 60 -9.29 1.99 10.87
CA GLY A 60 -9.87 0.80 10.23
C GLY A 60 -11.29 0.46 10.69
N PRO A 61 -11.96 -0.48 10.01
CA PRO A 61 -11.43 -1.40 8.99
C PRO A 61 -11.22 -0.73 7.62
N TRP A 62 -10.09 -1.05 6.96
CA TRP A 62 -9.73 -0.47 5.65
C TRP A 62 -10.17 -1.31 4.45
N ILE A 63 -10.56 -2.56 4.70
CA ILE A 63 -10.99 -3.52 3.68
C ILE A 63 -12.42 -3.90 4.01
N ASN A 64 -13.33 -3.64 3.07
CA ASN A 64 -14.67 -4.18 3.11
C ASN A 64 -14.62 -5.56 2.46
N VAL A 65 -14.85 -6.60 3.26
CA VAL A 65 -14.89 -7.97 2.76
C VAL A 65 -16.25 -8.21 2.13
N ASP A 66 -16.22 -8.63 0.88
CA ASP A 66 -17.39 -9.04 0.12
C ASP A 66 -18.14 -10.22 0.81
N PRO A 67 -19.48 -10.22 0.86
CA PRO A 67 -20.25 -11.27 1.53
C PRO A 67 -19.99 -12.68 0.98
N GLU A 68 -19.93 -12.85 -0.35
CA GLU A 68 -19.67 -14.16 -0.98
C GLU A 68 -18.29 -14.68 -0.56
N SER A 69 -17.30 -13.80 -0.54
CA SER A 69 -15.95 -14.14 -0.08
C SER A 69 -15.93 -14.67 1.36
N LYS A 70 -16.86 -14.24 2.22
CA LYS A 70 -16.99 -14.79 3.59
C LYS A 70 -17.59 -16.18 3.59
N ILE A 71 -18.53 -16.46 2.70
CA ILE A 71 -19.18 -17.77 2.56
C ILE A 71 -18.14 -18.78 2.06
N PHE A 72 -17.43 -18.45 0.97
CA PHE A 72 -16.35 -19.29 0.44
C PHE A 72 -15.26 -19.56 1.47
N ALA A 73 -14.83 -18.54 2.23
CA ALA A 73 -13.85 -18.73 3.28
C ALA A 73 -14.37 -19.70 4.37
N LYS A 74 -15.64 -19.58 4.75
CA LYS A 74 -16.26 -20.45 5.75
C LYS A 74 -16.31 -21.90 5.27
N GLU A 75 -16.79 -22.13 4.05
CA GLU A 75 -16.85 -23.46 3.42
C GLU A 75 -15.46 -24.09 3.30
N PHE A 76 -14.46 -23.29 2.90
CA PHE A 76 -13.07 -23.74 2.85
C PHE A 76 -12.59 -24.23 4.22
N PHE A 77 -12.77 -23.44 5.29
CA PHE A 77 -12.35 -23.84 6.63
C PHE A 77 -13.08 -25.08 7.15
N GLU A 78 -14.37 -25.22 6.83
CA GLU A 78 -15.17 -26.40 7.18
C GLU A 78 -14.65 -27.65 6.45
N SER A 79 -14.37 -27.56 5.15
CA SER A 79 -13.80 -28.66 4.36
C SER A 79 -12.45 -29.15 4.89
N GLN A 80 -11.66 -28.25 5.48
CA GLN A 80 -10.33 -28.55 6.03
C GLN A 80 -10.39 -28.96 7.52
N ASN A 81 -11.59 -28.99 8.13
CA ASN A 81 -11.79 -29.27 9.56
C ASN A 81 -10.95 -28.36 10.49
N ILE A 82 -10.73 -27.10 10.07
CA ILE A 82 -9.91 -26.13 10.80
C ILE A 82 -10.77 -25.37 11.81
N GLN A 83 -10.51 -25.58 13.10
CA GLN A 83 -11.21 -24.85 14.15
C GLN A 83 -10.72 -23.40 14.27
N LYS A 84 -11.67 -22.45 14.30
CA LYS A 84 -11.49 -20.97 14.34
C LYS A 84 -10.43 -20.44 15.31
N LYS A 85 -10.11 -21.15 16.40
CA LYS A 85 -9.20 -20.69 17.47
C LYS A 85 -7.71 -20.96 17.21
N LYS A 86 -7.34 -21.74 16.19
CA LYS A 86 -5.96 -22.25 15.98
C LYS A 86 -5.23 -21.71 14.75
N VAL A 87 -5.77 -20.69 14.08
CA VAL A 87 -5.14 -20.17 12.86
C VAL A 87 -4.11 -19.10 13.21
N PHE A 88 -2.87 -19.54 13.49
CA PHE A 88 -1.70 -18.68 13.27
C PHE A 88 -1.53 -18.55 11.76
N GLY A 89 -1.98 -17.43 11.19
CA GLY A 89 -1.93 -17.19 9.75
C GLY A 89 -0.50 -17.04 9.24
N LEU A 90 0.08 -18.11 8.70
CA LEU A 90 1.25 -18.04 7.84
C LEU A 90 0.77 -17.71 6.42
N ALA A 91 0.92 -16.45 6.00
CA ALA A 91 0.61 -16.02 4.64
C ALA A 91 1.72 -16.50 3.68
N LEU A 92 1.66 -17.77 3.26
CA LEU A 92 2.50 -18.32 2.20
C LEU A 92 1.79 -18.09 0.85
N LEU A 93 2.22 -17.05 0.14
CA LEU A 93 1.79 -16.74 -1.22
C LEU A 93 2.29 -17.84 -2.16
N ARG A 94 1.47 -18.86 -2.42
CA ARG A 94 1.72 -19.84 -3.48
C ARG A 94 1.16 -19.27 -4.78
N LEU A 95 2.02 -18.62 -5.57
CA LEU A 95 1.75 -18.31 -6.95
C LEU A 95 1.61 -19.63 -7.72
N GLN A 96 0.39 -20.10 -7.95
CA GLN A 96 0.14 -21.12 -8.95
C GLN A 96 0.02 -20.41 -10.30
N ALA A 97 1.09 -20.52 -11.10
CA ALA A 97 0.97 -20.42 -12.54
C ALA A 97 0.38 -21.75 -13.02
N THR A 98 -0.81 -21.69 -13.62
CA THR A 98 -1.33 -22.78 -14.46
C THR A 98 -1.31 -22.32 -15.91
N PRO A 99 -0.91 -23.18 -16.87
CA PRO A 99 -1.02 -22.91 -18.30
C PRO A 99 -2.47 -22.82 -18.78
#